data_AF-A0A3M1RSH9-F1
#
_entry.id   AF-A0A3M1RSH9-F1
#
_cell.length_a   1.000
_cell.length_b   1.000
_cell.length_c   1.000
_cell.angle_alpha   90.00
_cell.angle_beta   90.00
_cell.angle_gamma   90.00
#
_symmetry.space_group_name_H-M   'P 1'
#
loop_
_entity.id
_entity.type
_entity.pdbx_description
1 polymer ?
#
loop_
_entity_poly.entity_id
_entity_poly.type
_entity_poly.pdbx_seq_one_letter_code
_entity_poly.pdbx_strand_id
1 'polypeptide(L)'
;MPATSSFTAWFLRSHRVLCSLSMFAVLTVATGIGYAAAAERREPPKPPSAWMEVDGVQIPRPPATHPRLFLTSADLPTLAARLSHPQVQPFRTRWKTLTESNPYFAIEWDALDYLVSPNREAGKALITRTIAALRRSELPDRQDACRVTGRIMVTGAIVYDWLYPLLT
;
A
#
# COMPACT_ATOMS: atom_id res chain seq x y z
N MET A 1 40.92 -47.48 -26.23
CA MET A 1 40.89 -48.93 -25.96
C MET A 1 40.32 -49.17 -24.57
N PRO A 2 39.52 -50.23 -24.39
CA PRO A 2 38.34 -50.25 -23.53
C PRO A 2 38.40 -51.33 -22.43
N ALA A 3 37.39 -51.36 -21.54
CA ALA A 3 36.77 -52.55 -20.95
C ALA A 3 35.78 -52.09 -19.84
N THR A 4 34.45 -52.07 -20.05
CA THR A 4 33.47 -53.18 -19.86
C THR A 4 33.30 -53.58 -18.39
N SER A 5 32.13 -53.91 -17.81
CA SER A 5 30.69 -53.91 -18.14
C SER A 5 30.05 -54.82 -17.06
N SER A 6 28.82 -54.55 -16.62
CA SER A 6 27.76 -55.53 -16.25
C SER A 6 26.59 -54.73 -15.63
N PHE A 7 25.42 -54.49 -16.27
CA PHE A 7 24.41 -55.43 -16.80
C PHE A 7 24.07 -56.49 -15.71
N THR A 8 22.86 -56.75 -15.22
CA THR A 8 21.48 -56.54 -15.70
C THR A 8 20.56 -57.11 -14.60
N ALA A 9 19.44 -56.46 -14.28
CA ALA A 9 18.07 -56.83 -14.69
C ALA A 9 17.26 -57.59 -13.64
N TRP A 10 15.93 -57.55 -13.88
CA TRP A 10 14.89 -58.46 -13.38
C TRP A 10 14.27 -58.06 -12.03
N PHE A 11 13.20 -57.27 -11.97
CA PHE A 11 11.84 -57.50 -12.53
C PHE A 11 11.25 -58.82 -12.04
N LEU A 12 10.27 -58.75 -11.14
CA LEU A 12 9.02 -59.53 -11.02
C LEU A 12 8.51 -59.44 -9.55
N ARG A 13 7.33 -58.86 -9.28
CA ARG A 13 6.01 -59.54 -9.29
C ARG A 13 5.79 -60.31 -7.97
N SER A 14 4.67 -60.33 -7.25
CA SER A 14 3.39 -59.64 -7.17
C SER A 14 2.63 -60.30 -6.00
N HIS A 15 1.50 -59.70 -5.59
CA HIS A 15 0.33 -60.32 -4.91
C HIS A 15 0.42 -60.60 -3.39
N ARG A 16 -0.30 -59.81 -2.57
CA ARG A 16 -1.72 -59.96 -2.13
C ARG A 16 -1.89 -61.01 -1.02
N VAL A 17 -2.24 -60.58 0.20
CA VAL A 17 -3.24 -61.15 1.14
C VAL A 17 -3.52 -60.04 2.19
N LEU A 18 -4.63 -59.27 2.19
CA LEU A 18 -6.01 -59.50 2.67
C LEU A 18 -6.17 -59.88 4.17
N CYS A 19 -7.11 -59.18 4.83
CA CYS A 19 -7.74 -59.48 6.13
C CYS A 19 -6.90 -59.31 7.41
N SER A 20 -7.33 -58.40 8.29
CA SER A 20 -8.21 -58.76 9.43
C SER A 20 -8.26 -57.64 10.48
N LEU A 21 -9.49 -57.27 10.86
CA LEU A 21 -9.96 -56.83 12.19
C LEU A 21 -9.14 -55.77 12.96
N SER A 22 -9.65 -54.54 13.11
CA SER A 22 -10.64 -54.13 14.11
C SER A 22 -10.02 -53.40 15.28
N MET A 23 -10.44 -52.13 15.42
CA MET A 23 -10.92 -51.58 16.68
C MET A 23 -9.85 -51.24 17.74
N PHE A 24 -9.26 -50.04 17.62
CA PHE A 24 -8.69 -49.34 18.77
C PHE A 24 -9.02 -47.85 18.75
N ALA A 25 -9.66 -47.44 19.84
CA ALA A 25 -9.48 -46.19 20.57
C ALA A 25 -9.83 -44.85 19.88
N VAL A 26 -11.03 -44.37 20.22
CA VAL A 26 -11.31 -43.03 20.76
C VAL A 26 -10.07 -42.13 20.89
N LEU A 27 -10.03 -41.07 20.07
CA LEU A 27 -9.45 -39.79 20.48
C LEU A 27 -10.25 -38.65 19.88
N THR A 28 -11.22 -38.18 20.66
CA THR A 28 -11.97 -36.96 20.45
C THR A 28 -11.01 -35.77 20.62
N VAL A 29 -10.34 -35.34 19.56
CA VAL A 29 -9.70 -34.02 19.53
C VAL A 29 -10.76 -33.03 19.06
N ALA A 30 -11.42 -32.42 20.02
CA ALA A 30 -12.22 -31.22 19.78
C ALA A 30 -11.29 -30.16 19.19
N THR A 31 -11.36 -29.97 17.87
CA THR A 31 -10.79 -28.81 17.20
C THR A 31 -11.56 -27.58 17.68
N GLY A 32 -11.07 -27.01 18.79
CA GLY A 32 -11.33 -25.62 19.14
C GLY A 32 -10.67 -24.75 18.08
N ILE A 33 -11.35 -24.58 16.95
CA ILE A 33 -11.10 -23.47 16.04
C ILE A 33 -11.54 -22.24 16.84
N GLY A 34 -10.61 -21.70 17.62
CA GLY A 34 -10.72 -20.36 18.16
C GLY A 34 -10.84 -19.44 16.96
N TYR A 35 -12.07 -19.03 16.65
CA TYR A 35 -12.31 -17.81 15.90
C TYR A 35 -11.62 -16.70 16.70
N ALA A 36 -10.41 -16.33 16.28
CA ALA A 36 -9.83 -15.07 16.64
C ALA A 36 -10.79 -14.01 16.10
N ALA A 37 -11.65 -13.50 16.99
CA ALA A 37 -12.51 -12.39 16.70
C ALA A 37 -11.60 -11.26 16.20
N ALA A 38 -11.74 -10.92 14.92
CA ALA A 38 -11.15 -9.73 14.35
C ALA A 38 -11.75 -8.56 15.12
N ALA A 39 -11.04 -8.10 16.16
CA ALA A 39 -11.42 -6.92 16.90
C ALA A 39 -11.46 -5.78 15.89
N GLU A 40 -12.68 -5.33 15.57
CA GLU A 40 -12.94 -4.20 14.72
C GLU A 40 -12.23 -2.99 15.34
N ARG A 41 -11.09 -2.61 14.75
CA ARG A 41 -10.33 -1.44 15.19
C ARG A 41 -11.17 -0.21 14.90
N ARG A 42 -11.90 0.26 15.92
CA ARG A 42 -12.56 1.56 15.88
C ARG A 42 -11.49 2.64 15.81
N GLU A 43 -11.39 3.28 14.65
CA GLU A 43 -10.54 4.45 14.46
C GLU A 43 -10.99 5.53 15.45
N PRO A 44 -10.07 6.15 16.22
CA PRO A 44 -10.45 7.22 17.13
C PRO A 44 -11.15 8.34 16.34
N PRO A 45 -12.21 8.96 16.89
CA PRO A 45 -12.95 9.98 16.19
C PRO A 45 -12.02 11.14 15.80
N LYS A 46 -12.05 11.50 14.50
CA LYS A 46 -11.28 12.64 13.99
C LYS A 46 -11.70 13.89 14.77
N PRO A 47 -10.75 14.71 15.28
CA PRO A 47 -11.10 15.89 16.05
C PRO A 47 -11.97 16.83 15.20
N PRO A 48 -13.00 17.45 15.80
CA PRO A 48 -13.94 18.30 15.07
C PRO A 48 -13.21 19.49 14.44
N SER A 49 -13.42 19.72 13.15
CA SER A 49 -12.98 20.94 12.49
C SER A 49 -13.79 22.13 13.03
N ALA A 50 -13.11 23.21 13.42
CA ALA A 50 -13.79 24.47 13.70
C ALA A 50 -14.59 24.92 12.47
N TRP A 51 -15.76 25.51 12.67
CA TRP A 51 -16.56 26.09 11.58
C TRP A 51 -16.16 27.54 11.33
N MET A 52 -16.36 28.02 10.10
CA MET A 52 -16.21 29.42 9.75
C MET A 52 -17.34 29.83 8.81
N GLU A 53 -17.74 31.10 8.89
CA GLU A 53 -18.71 31.67 7.97
C GLU A 53 -17.99 32.31 6.78
N VAL A 54 -18.43 31.98 5.57
CA VAL A 54 -18.00 32.62 4.31
C VAL A 54 -19.25 32.91 3.51
N ASP A 55 -19.49 34.17 3.18
CA ASP A 55 -20.66 34.64 2.41
C ASP A 55 -22.01 34.14 2.97
N GLY A 56 -22.15 34.14 4.31
CA GLY A 56 -23.36 33.68 5.00
C GLY A 56 -23.52 32.15 5.07
N VAL A 57 -22.54 31.38 4.60
CA VAL A 57 -22.54 29.91 4.62
C VAL A 57 -21.52 29.40 5.62
N GLN A 58 -21.92 28.45 6.48
CA GLN A 58 -21.02 27.78 7.41
C GLN A 58 -20.24 26.67 6.70
N ILE A 59 -18.91 26.79 6.68
CA ILE A 59 -17.99 25.82 6.09
C ILE A 59 -16.96 25.33 7.13
N PRO A 60 -16.49 24.08 7.04
CA PRO A 60 -15.46 23.58 7.95
C PRO A 60 -14.12 24.28 7.64
N ARG A 61 -13.49 24.84 8.67
CA ARG A 61 -12.16 25.43 8.60
C ARG A 61 -11.11 24.30 8.56
N PRO A 62 -10.19 24.29 7.58
CA PRO A 62 -9.08 23.36 7.57
C PRO A 62 -8.19 23.54 8.82
N PRO A 63 -7.77 22.45 9.50
CA PRO A 63 -6.86 22.53 10.64
C PRO A 63 -5.53 23.18 10.25
N ALA A 64 -4.88 23.94 11.14
CA ALA A 64 -3.60 24.59 10.84
C ALA A 64 -2.40 23.61 10.71
N THR A 65 -2.57 22.36 11.16
CA THR A 65 -1.52 21.34 11.15
C THR A 65 -1.45 20.57 9.84
N HIS A 66 -0.24 20.13 9.48
CA HIS A 66 0.04 19.29 8.31
C HIS A 66 0.63 17.93 8.75
N PRO A 67 0.39 16.84 8.00
CA PRO A 67 -0.53 16.74 6.85
C PRO A 67 -1.99 16.81 7.28
N ARG A 68 -2.86 17.23 6.35
CA ARG A 68 -4.32 17.31 6.50
C ARG A 68 -5.08 16.87 5.25
N LEU A 69 -4.38 16.64 4.14
CA LEU A 69 -4.92 16.10 2.90
C LEU A 69 -4.82 14.57 2.91
N PHE A 70 -5.97 13.89 2.80
CA PHE A 70 -6.19 12.43 2.89
C PHE A 70 -5.89 11.79 4.25
N LEU A 71 -4.90 12.28 4.98
CA LEU A 71 -4.52 11.80 6.31
C LEU A 71 -4.09 12.97 7.21
N THR A 72 -4.02 12.70 8.50
CA THR A 72 -3.62 13.66 9.54
C THR A 72 -2.32 13.24 10.22
N SER A 73 -1.70 14.14 10.97
CA SER A 73 -0.53 13.81 11.79
C SER A 73 -0.78 12.65 12.78
N ALA A 74 -2.04 12.43 13.20
CA ALA A 74 -2.42 11.32 14.08
C ALA A 74 -2.31 9.95 13.40
N ASP A 75 -2.35 9.89 12.07
CA ASP A 75 -2.28 8.65 11.30
C ASP A 75 -0.84 8.18 11.08
N LEU A 76 0.12 9.11 11.10
CA LEU A 76 1.53 8.86 10.79
C LEU A 76 2.18 7.74 11.61
N PRO A 77 1.96 7.65 12.95
CA PRO A 77 2.58 6.58 13.75
C PRO A 77 2.16 5.16 13.32
N THR A 78 0.98 5.01 12.71
CA THR A 78 0.46 3.71 12.27
C THR A 78 0.68 3.44 10.78
N LEU A 79 1.12 4.45 10.02
CA LEU A 79 1.18 4.39 8.56
C LEU A 79 2.12 3.28 8.05
N ALA A 80 3.30 3.13 8.67
CA ALA A 80 4.26 2.09 8.32
C ALA A 80 3.66 0.66 8.49
N ALA A 81 2.90 0.47 9.57
CA ALA A 81 2.22 -0.80 9.84
C ALA A 81 1.09 -1.06 8.84
N ARG A 82 0.31 -0.02 8.48
CA ARG A 82 -0.75 -0.11 7.46
C ARG A 82 -0.18 -0.48 6.08
N LEU A 83 0.95 0.11 5.70
CA LEU A 83 1.62 -0.21 4.43
C LEU A 83 2.20 -1.62 4.40
N SER A 84 2.56 -2.18 5.55
CA SER A 84 3.05 -3.56 5.65
C SER A 84 1.91 -4.60 5.72
N HIS A 85 0.66 -4.16 5.86
CA HIS A 85 -0.48 -5.05 6.04
C HIS A 85 -0.71 -5.94 4.81
N PRO A 86 -0.97 -7.27 4.97
CA PRO A 86 -1.11 -8.20 3.85
C PRO A 86 -2.13 -7.76 2.79
N GLN A 87 -3.26 -7.17 3.21
CA GLN A 87 -4.29 -6.68 2.28
C GLN A 87 -3.85 -5.47 1.44
N VAL A 88 -2.84 -4.72 1.88
CA VAL A 88 -2.33 -3.52 1.20
C VAL A 88 -1.21 -3.87 0.21
N GLN A 89 -0.53 -5.01 0.41
CA GLN A 89 0.62 -5.40 -0.42
C GLN A 89 0.32 -5.51 -1.92
N PRO A 90 -0.82 -6.09 -2.38
CA PRO A 90 -1.14 -6.12 -3.80
C PRO A 90 -1.22 -4.72 -4.42
N PHE A 91 -1.75 -3.75 -3.66
CA PHE A 91 -1.84 -2.36 -4.09
C PHE A 91 -0.47 -1.69 -4.15
N ARG A 92 0.43 -1.97 -3.19
CA ARG A 92 1.81 -1.44 -3.24
C ARG A 92 2.56 -1.96 -4.45
N THR A 93 2.46 -3.26 -4.74
CA THR A 93 3.09 -3.86 -5.94
C THR A 93 2.57 -3.20 -7.20
N ARG A 94 1.23 -3.08 -7.33
CA ARG A 94 0.61 -2.43 -8.49
C ARG A 94 1.02 -0.96 -8.62
N TRP A 95 1.08 -0.22 -7.52
CA TRP A 95 1.50 1.19 -7.53
C TRP A 95 2.95 1.30 -8.00
N LYS A 96 3.86 0.46 -7.48
CA LYS A 96 5.26 0.44 -7.95
C LYS A 96 5.36 0.24 -9.47
N THR A 97 4.62 -0.69 -10.05
CA THR A 97 4.56 -0.85 -11.51
C THR A 97 4.03 0.41 -12.22
N LEU A 98 3.05 1.11 -11.65
CA LEU A 98 2.55 2.36 -12.22
C LEU A 98 3.56 3.51 -12.16
N THR A 99 4.50 3.50 -11.20
CA THR A 99 5.57 4.51 -11.12
C THR A 99 6.53 4.45 -12.31
N GLU A 100 6.68 3.28 -12.94
CA GLU A 100 7.54 3.09 -14.12
C GLU A 100 6.93 3.73 -15.38
N SER A 101 5.59 3.81 -15.45
CA SER A 101 4.88 4.30 -16.63
C SER A 101 4.38 5.74 -16.50
N ASN A 102 4.29 6.28 -15.29
CA ASN A 102 3.77 7.62 -15.06
C ASN A 102 4.57 8.36 -13.98
N PRO A 103 5.22 9.50 -14.32
CA PRO A 103 6.05 10.24 -13.38
C PRO A 103 5.25 10.83 -12.21
N TYR A 104 3.94 11.05 -12.35
CA TYR A 104 3.10 11.57 -11.28
C TYR A 104 2.92 10.53 -10.16
N PHE A 105 2.75 9.25 -10.52
CA PHE A 105 2.67 8.18 -9.51
C PHE A 105 4.01 7.97 -8.79
N ALA A 106 5.14 8.19 -9.46
CA ALA A 106 6.45 8.16 -8.82
C ALA A 106 6.61 9.29 -7.79
N ILE A 107 6.16 10.50 -8.12
CA ILE A 107 6.15 11.64 -7.18
C ILE A 107 5.29 11.34 -5.95
N GLU A 108 4.07 10.84 -6.14
CA GLU A 108 3.16 10.51 -5.04
C GLU A 108 3.69 9.37 -4.17
N TRP A 109 4.33 8.38 -4.78
CA TRP A 109 4.98 7.28 -4.05
C TRP A 109 6.12 7.78 -3.17
N ASP A 110 7.00 8.63 -3.71
CA ASP A 110 8.12 9.19 -2.95
C ASP A 110 7.63 10.12 -1.82
N ALA A 111 6.50 10.82 -2.03
CA ALA A 111 5.87 11.62 -0.99
C ALA A 111 5.32 10.74 0.15
N LEU A 112 4.72 9.60 -0.19
CA LEU A 112 4.27 8.62 0.80
C LEU A 112 5.46 8.01 1.55
N ASP A 113 6.55 7.71 0.85
CA ASP A 113 7.78 7.17 1.45
C ASP A 113 8.39 8.16 2.44
N TYR A 114 8.41 9.46 2.10
CA TYR A 114 8.84 10.53 3.01
C TYR A 114 8.03 10.56 4.32
N LEU A 115 6.70 10.32 4.27
CA LEU A 115 5.88 10.28 5.49
C LEU A 115 6.24 9.10 6.41
N VAL A 116 6.75 7.99 5.86
CA VAL A 116 7.13 6.79 6.61
C VAL A 116 8.55 6.88 7.12
N SER A 117 9.47 7.34 6.26
CA SER A 117 10.91 7.45 6.54
C SER A 117 11.41 8.82 6.10
N PRO A 118 11.25 9.86 6.95
CA PRO A 118 11.58 11.23 6.55
C PRO A 118 13.07 11.39 6.23
N ASN A 119 13.36 11.81 4.99
CA ASN A 119 14.68 12.22 4.55
C ASN A 119 14.58 13.65 3.98
N ARG A 120 15.23 14.60 4.65
CA ARG A 120 15.15 16.03 4.30
C ARG A 120 15.71 16.36 2.92
N GLU A 121 16.84 15.77 2.56
CA GLU A 121 17.49 16.04 1.26
C GLU A 121 16.67 15.47 0.12
N ALA A 122 16.24 14.20 0.26
CA ALA A 122 15.35 13.56 -0.71
C ALA A 122 14.02 14.31 -0.83
N GLY A 123 13.45 14.78 0.29
CA GLY A 123 12.22 15.57 0.30
C GLY A 123 12.35 16.91 -0.44
N LYS A 124 13.47 17.63 -0.26
CA LYS A 124 13.74 18.87 -1.02
C LYS A 124 13.94 18.62 -2.52
N ALA A 125 14.62 17.53 -2.87
CA ALA A 125 14.77 17.11 -4.27
C ALA A 125 13.40 16.75 -4.88
N LEU A 126 12.54 16.06 -4.13
CA LEU A 126 11.17 15.74 -4.52
C LEU A 126 10.34 17.01 -4.79
N ILE A 127 10.38 17.99 -3.89
CA ILE A 127 9.70 19.29 -4.07
C ILE A 127 10.15 19.96 -5.38
N THR A 128 11.47 20.02 -5.61
CA THR A 128 12.04 20.64 -6.83
C THR A 128 11.55 19.93 -8.09
N ARG A 129 11.55 18.59 -8.08
CA ARG A 129 11.06 17.77 -9.21
C ARG A 129 9.57 17.98 -9.47
N THR A 130 8.77 18.11 -8.41
CA THR A 130 7.32 18.37 -8.51
C THR A 130 7.03 19.76 -9.07
N ILE A 131 7.75 20.80 -8.62
CA ILE A 131 7.64 22.14 -9.19
C ILE A 131 7.98 22.13 -10.68
N ALA A 132 9.04 21.42 -11.07
CA ALA A 132 9.40 21.29 -12.48
C ALA A 132 8.32 20.56 -13.31
N ALA A 133 7.66 19.55 -12.74
CA ALA A 133 6.54 18.87 -13.38
C ALA A 133 5.31 19.77 -13.53
N LEU A 134 4.93 20.49 -12.47
CA LEU A 134 3.81 21.45 -12.48
C LEU A 134 4.01 22.57 -13.51
N ARG A 135 5.23 23.11 -13.61
CA ARG A 135 5.54 24.18 -14.58
C ARG A 135 5.49 23.72 -16.04
N ARG A 136 5.74 22.43 -16.29
CA ARG A 136 5.67 21.83 -17.63
C ARG A 136 4.28 21.34 -18.01
N SER A 137 3.34 21.27 -17.06
CA SER A 137 2.02 20.74 -17.35
C SER A 137 1.20 21.73 -18.15
N GLU A 138 0.60 21.26 -19.24
CA GLU A 138 -0.27 22.03 -20.11
C GLU A 138 -1.64 21.35 -20.22
N LEU A 139 -2.69 22.13 -20.50
CA LEU A 139 -4.01 21.60 -20.80
C LEU A 139 -3.97 21.00 -22.21
N PRO A 140 -4.12 19.67 -22.36
CA PRO A 140 -4.02 19.06 -23.68
C PRO A 140 -5.26 19.39 -24.53
N ASP A 141 -5.09 19.51 -25.83
CA ASP A 141 -6.21 19.69 -26.77
C ASP A 141 -6.86 18.35 -27.10
N ARG A 142 -7.72 17.88 -26.19
CA ARG A 142 -8.51 16.65 -26.37
C ARG A 142 -9.72 16.63 -25.45
N GLN A 143 -10.69 15.77 -25.76
CA GLN A 143 -11.77 15.46 -24.83
C GLN A 143 -11.19 14.95 -23.50
N ASP A 144 -11.78 15.37 -22.38
CA ASP A 144 -11.39 15.00 -21.02
C ASP A 144 -10.04 15.59 -20.54
N ALA A 145 -9.56 16.67 -21.19
CA ALA A 145 -8.34 17.36 -20.83
C ALA A 145 -8.27 17.81 -19.35
N CYS A 146 -9.39 18.26 -18.79
CA CYS A 146 -9.46 18.72 -17.40
C CYS A 146 -9.16 17.61 -16.37
N ARG A 147 -9.42 16.33 -16.69
CA ARG A 147 -9.03 15.23 -15.80
C ARG A 147 -7.53 14.99 -15.81
N VAL A 148 -6.87 15.28 -16.93
CA VAL A 148 -5.41 15.19 -17.08
C VAL A 148 -4.73 16.26 -16.24
N THR A 149 -5.18 17.51 -16.37
CA THR A 149 -4.63 18.63 -15.57
C THR A 149 -5.01 18.52 -14.10
N GLY A 150 -6.24 18.10 -13.80
CA GLY A 150 -6.66 17.82 -12.43
C GLY A 150 -5.80 16.77 -11.73
N ARG A 151 -5.27 15.77 -12.46
CA ARG A 151 -4.36 14.77 -11.89
C ARG A 151 -3.07 15.40 -11.36
N ILE A 152 -2.41 16.23 -12.16
CA ILE A 152 -1.16 16.87 -11.74
C ILE A 152 -1.39 17.91 -10.63
N MET A 153 -2.57 18.55 -10.57
CA MET A 153 -2.96 19.37 -9.43
C MET A 153 -3.02 18.56 -8.13
N VAL A 154 -3.59 17.34 -8.17
CA VAL A 154 -3.63 16.45 -7.00
C VAL A 154 -2.22 16.02 -6.58
N THR A 155 -1.36 15.64 -7.53
CA THR A 155 0.04 15.30 -7.26
C THR A 155 0.77 16.49 -6.59
N GLY A 156 0.57 17.71 -7.09
CA GLY A 156 1.13 18.92 -6.48
C GLY A 156 0.60 19.18 -5.07
N ALA A 157 -0.71 19.00 -4.85
CA ALA A 157 -1.35 19.18 -3.54
C ALA A 157 -0.85 18.16 -2.51
N ILE A 158 -0.62 16.91 -2.91
CA ILE A 158 -0.02 15.86 -2.05
C ILE A 158 1.36 16.32 -1.58
N VAL A 159 2.24 16.72 -2.50
CA VAL A 159 3.60 17.15 -2.13
C VAL A 159 3.57 18.41 -1.28
N TYR A 160 2.71 19.38 -1.62
CA TYR A 160 2.56 20.60 -0.84
C TYR A 160 2.16 20.33 0.61
N ASP A 161 1.15 19.48 0.80
CA ASP A 161 0.59 19.22 2.13
C ASP A 161 1.49 18.29 2.97
N TRP A 162 2.01 17.22 2.37
CA TRP A 162 2.76 16.19 3.09
C TRP A 162 4.21 16.60 3.38
N LEU A 163 4.81 17.41 2.50
CA LEU A 163 6.15 17.94 2.68
C LEU A 163 6.15 19.41 3.12
N TYR A 164 5.01 19.92 3.61
CA TYR A 164 4.86 21.32 4.04
C TYR A 164 5.99 21.84 4.95
N PRO A 165 6.50 21.07 5.95
CA PRO A 165 7.62 21.52 6.79
C PRO A 165 8.91 21.84 6.04
N LEU A 166 9.07 21.35 4.80
CA LEU A 166 10.26 21.56 3.97
C LEU A 166 10.13 22.74 2.99
N LEU A 167 8.95 23.38 2.89
CA LEU A 167 8.69 24.51 1.97
C LEU A 167 9.21 25.86 2.48
N THR A 168 10.18 25.83 3.39
CA THR A 168 10.82 27.00 4.02
C THR A 168 12.14 27.37 3.37
#